data_AF-A0A261ACG9-F1
#
_entry.id   AF-A0A261ACG9-F1
#
_cell.length_a   1.000
_cell.length_b   1.000
_cell.length_c   1.000
_cell.angle_alpha   90.00
_cell.angle_beta   90.00
_cell.angle_gamma   90.00
#
_symmetry.space_group_name_H-M   'P 1'
#
loop_
_entity.id
_entity.type
_entity.pdbx_description
1 polymer ?
#
loop_
_entity_poly.entity_id
_entity_poly.type
_entity_poly.pdbx_seq_one_letter_code
_entity_poly.pdbx_strand_id
1 'polypeptide(L)'
;MIVSWGRPVSFNSGNSSTSTVITANSWTECVTSCWNSLYCVLAWSSIDSCVLYDFGTVLEGEKLDSSSNSKVAMKIGSTGATCPSPSFELTSVEVVINDPFLEYTEFRYSITLANGQWSFLYNVTRSCPPTWTKFRRPDTEFCLKVIGSTDIFFTQGQVQGLCINSKGMLAGLESDEERNFATEEAHVINIQDTYLGNMFYISGDRKTTCS
;
A
#
# COMPACT_ATOMS: atom_id res chain seq x y z
N MET A 1 -1.95 11.05 18.46
CA MET A 1 -0.81 10.14 18.76
C MET A 1 -0.82 9.83 20.25
N ILE A 2 -0.34 8.65 20.65
CA ILE A 2 -0.12 8.30 22.06
C ILE A 2 1.35 8.45 22.39
N VAL A 3 1.64 9.18 23.46
CA VAL A 3 3.00 9.42 23.94
C VAL A 3 3.30 8.48 25.10
N SER A 4 4.48 7.86 25.09
CA SER A 4 4.99 7.02 26.17
C SER A 4 6.50 7.16 26.29
N TRP A 5 7.05 6.69 27.42
CA TRP A 5 8.49 6.54 27.58
C TRP A 5 8.91 5.20 26.96
N GLY A 6 9.93 5.22 26.11
CA GLY A 6 10.34 4.04 25.36
C GLY A 6 11.29 4.33 24.22
N ARG A 7 11.69 3.29 23.50
CA ARG A 7 12.50 3.40 22.27
C ARG A 7 12.23 2.25 21.30
N PRO A 8 12.43 2.44 19.99
CA PRO A 8 12.44 1.33 19.04
C PRO A 8 13.70 0.46 19.25
N VAL A 9 13.57 -0.86 19.05
CA VAL A 9 14.66 -1.84 19.29
C VAL A 9 14.91 -2.79 18.12
N SER A 10 13.91 -3.00 17.25
CA SER A 10 14.02 -3.86 16.06
C SER A 10 13.46 -3.17 14.83
N PHE A 11 14.11 -3.38 13.69
CA PHE A 11 13.82 -2.71 12.43
C PHE A 11 13.83 -3.70 11.26
N ASN A 12 13.07 -3.38 10.21
CA ASN A 12 13.05 -4.17 8.98
C ASN A 12 14.30 -3.89 8.13
N SER A 13 15.18 -4.90 8.00
CA SER A 13 16.47 -4.80 7.30
C SER A 13 16.36 -4.74 5.77
N GLY A 14 15.18 -5.01 5.19
CA GLY A 14 14.94 -5.01 3.73
C GLY A 14 14.55 -3.66 3.13
N ASN A 15 14.17 -2.69 3.96
CA ASN A 15 13.79 -1.34 3.53
C ASN A 15 14.91 -0.36 3.91
N SER A 16 15.92 -0.22 3.05
CA SER A 16 17.03 0.75 3.22
C SER A 16 16.60 2.22 3.06
N SER A 17 15.31 2.50 3.15
CA SER A 17 14.72 3.84 3.14
C SER A 17 13.67 3.92 4.24
N THR A 18 13.55 5.11 4.82
CA THR A 18 12.37 5.66 5.53
C THR A 18 12.34 5.67 7.07
N SER A 19 13.49 5.62 7.74
CA SER A 19 13.62 6.43 8.97
C SER A 19 14.12 7.82 8.58
N THR A 20 13.31 8.86 8.79
CA THR A 20 13.70 10.24 8.52
C THR A 20 14.17 10.89 9.81
N VAL A 21 15.47 11.20 9.89
CA VAL A 21 15.98 12.05 10.98
C VAL A 21 15.59 13.48 10.66
N ILE A 22 14.79 14.10 11.53
CA ILE A 22 14.44 15.52 11.41
C ILE A 22 15.08 16.30 12.54
N THR A 23 15.50 17.53 12.22
CA THR A 23 15.86 18.50 13.25
C THR A 23 14.55 19.17 13.72
N ALA A 24 14.09 18.83 14.91
CA ALA A 24 12.92 19.44 15.53
C ALA A 24 13.38 20.28 16.72
N ASN A 25 12.86 21.49 16.85
CA ASN A 25 13.21 22.41 17.94
C ASN A 25 12.49 22.06 19.25
N SER A 26 11.51 21.16 19.19
CA SER A 26 10.78 20.66 20.34
C SER A 26 10.22 19.27 20.10
N TRP A 27 9.93 18.55 21.19
CA TRP A 27 9.18 17.29 21.12
C TRP A 27 7.81 17.46 20.46
N THR A 28 7.12 18.57 20.70
CA THR A 28 5.82 18.85 20.09
C THR A 28 5.94 18.91 18.57
N GLU A 29 6.95 19.61 18.04
CA GLU A 29 7.21 19.68 16.60
C GLU A 29 7.52 18.29 16.01
N CYS A 30 8.30 17.47 16.71
CA CYS A 30 8.57 16.09 16.32
C CYS A 30 7.29 15.26 16.16
N VAL A 31 6.41 15.32 17.17
CA VAL A 31 5.13 14.61 17.17
C VAL A 31 4.19 15.16 16.07
N THR A 32 4.13 16.47 15.89
CA THR A 32 3.31 17.11 14.85
C THR A 32 3.78 16.72 13.44
N SER A 33 5.08 16.66 13.20
CA SER A 33 5.64 16.21 11.93
C SER A 33 5.23 14.76 11.60
N CYS A 34 5.27 13.85 12.58
CA CYS A 34 4.78 12.49 12.38
C CYS A 34 3.27 12.43 12.17
N TRP A 35 2.52 13.25 12.90
CA TRP A 35 1.07 13.31 12.74
C TRP A 35 0.66 13.71 11.32
N ASN A 36 1.36 14.70 10.75
CA ASN A 36 1.09 15.22 9.41
C ASN A 36 1.68 14.35 8.29
N SER A 37 2.73 13.56 8.56
CA SER A 37 3.24 12.57 7.61
C SER A 37 2.25 11.41 7.47
N LEU A 38 1.84 11.12 6.23
CA LEU A 38 0.86 10.08 5.93
C LEU A 38 1.34 8.70 6.42
N TYR A 39 2.60 8.37 6.14
CA TYR A 39 3.19 7.07 6.43
C TYR A 39 3.88 6.97 7.79
N CYS A 40 4.04 8.06 8.54
CA CYS A 40 4.70 7.99 9.83
C CYS A 40 3.87 7.18 10.85
N VAL A 41 4.51 6.19 11.46
CA VAL A 41 3.95 5.30 12.46
C VAL A 41 4.45 5.64 13.86
N LEU A 42 5.73 6.00 13.97
CA LEU A 42 6.36 6.27 15.25
C LEU A 42 7.32 7.46 15.16
N ALA A 43 7.18 8.42 16.07
CA ALA A 43 8.20 9.42 16.34
C ALA A 43 8.97 9.02 17.59
N TRP A 44 10.29 9.10 17.55
CA TRP A 44 11.16 8.83 18.68
C TRP A 44 12.08 10.01 18.91
N SER A 45 12.36 10.31 20.18
CA SER A 45 13.35 11.32 20.53
C SER A 45 14.24 10.88 21.68
N SER A 46 15.54 11.17 21.51
CA SER A 46 16.52 11.16 22.59
C SER A 46 17.27 12.50 22.61
N ILE A 47 17.16 13.17 23.77
CA ILE A 47 17.85 14.40 24.23
C ILE A 47 17.72 15.64 23.29
N ASP A 48 18.07 15.55 21.99
CA ASP A 48 17.93 16.65 20.99
C ASP A 48 17.59 16.18 19.56
N SER A 49 17.50 14.87 19.33
CA SER A 49 17.21 14.32 18.00
C SER A 49 15.77 13.81 17.92
N CYS A 50 15.11 14.04 16.78
CA CYS A 50 13.81 13.46 16.46
C CYS A 50 13.96 12.56 15.23
N VAL A 51 13.53 11.32 15.37
CA VAL A 51 13.51 10.35 14.27
C VAL A 51 12.08 9.92 14.02
N LEU A 52 11.66 10.03 12.76
CA LEU A 52 10.38 9.57 12.28
C LEU A 52 10.55 8.22 11.61
N TYR A 53 9.71 7.26 11.97
CA TYR A 53 9.69 5.91 11.41
C TYR A 53 8.40 5.72 10.63
N ASP A 54 8.54 5.49 9.34
CA ASP A 54 7.42 5.27 8.46
C ASP A 54 6.92 3.81 8.50
N PHE A 55 5.78 3.58 7.87
CA PHE A 55 5.16 2.28 7.70
C PHE A 55 6.16 1.21 7.23
N GLY A 56 6.20 0.07 7.94
CA GLY A 56 7.06 -1.06 7.60
C GLY A 56 8.50 -0.97 8.09
N THR A 57 8.88 0.07 8.85
CA THR A 57 10.27 0.28 9.30
C THR A 57 10.57 -0.26 10.70
N VAL A 58 9.80 0.13 11.72
CA VAL A 58 9.96 -0.33 13.10
C VAL A 58 9.19 -1.63 13.33
N LEU A 59 9.83 -2.68 13.83
CA LEU A 59 9.17 -3.96 14.11
C LEU A 59 8.83 -4.12 15.59
N GLU A 60 9.71 -3.63 16.46
CA GLU A 60 9.56 -3.75 17.91
C GLU A 60 10.06 -2.49 18.62
N GLY A 61 9.47 -2.24 19.79
CA GLY A 61 9.92 -1.22 20.73
C GLY A 61 9.82 -1.70 22.17
N GLU A 62 10.52 -1.04 23.08
CA GLU A 62 10.43 -1.32 24.51
C GLU A 62 9.84 -0.13 25.28
N LYS A 63 8.91 -0.43 26.18
CA LYS A 63 8.32 0.52 27.12
C LYS A 63 9.34 0.76 28.24
N LEU A 64 9.68 2.02 28.44
CA LEU A 64 10.60 2.48 29.48
C LEU A 64 9.87 3.34 30.50
N ASP A 65 10.59 3.84 31.48
CA ASP A 65 10.12 4.83 32.43
C ASP A 65 10.69 6.23 32.11
N SER A 66 10.27 7.21 32.90
CA SER A 66 10.71 8.59 32.77
C SER A 66 12.21 8.81 33.03
N SER A 67 12.89 7.88 33.71
CA SER A 67 14.33 8.01 33.98
C SER A 67 15.18 7.82 32.72
N SER A 68 14.62 7.15 31.70
CA SER A 68 15.31 6.88 30.43
C SER A 68 15.55 8.11 29.56
N ASN A 69 14.83 9.23 29.79
CA ASN A 69 14.80 10.40 28.90
C ASN A 69 14.52 10.07 27.41
N SER A 70 13.90 8.92 27.13
CA SER A 70 13.57 8.47 25.78
C SER A 70 12.07 8.43 25.57
N LYS A 71 11.56 9.24 24.63
CA LYS A 71 10.13 9.34 24.37
C LYS A 71 9.80 8.75 23.01
N VAL A 72 8.65 8.09 22.95
CA VAL A 72 8.01 7.68 21.71
C VAL A 72 6.62 8.29 21.61
N ALA A 73 6.22 8.62 20.39
CA ALA A 73 4.84 8.91 20.05
C ALA A 73 4.43 7.93 18.95
N MET A 74 3.44 7.09 19.26
CA MET A 74 2.86 6.15 18.32
C MET A 74 1.63 6.81 17.68
N LYS A 75 1.58 6.81 16.34
CA LYS A 75 0.39 7.21 15.62
C LYS A 75 -0.63 6.09 15.79
N ILE A 76 -1.77 6.47 16.33
CA ILE A 76 -2.94 5.61 16.42
C ILE A 76 -4.02 6.28 15.58
N GLY A 77 -4.86 5.47 14.92
CA GLY A 77 -6.00 5.97 14.19
C GLY A 77 -6.87 6.86 15.07
N SER A 78 -7.58 7.80 14.45
CA SER A 78 -8.55 8.61 15.20
C SER A 78 -9.67 7.69 15.70
N THR A 79 -9.73 7.44 17.01
CA THR A 79 -10.85 6.72 17.64
C THR A 79 -12.10 7.61 17.81
N GLY A 80 -12.17 8.73 17.09
CA GLY A 80 -13.21 9.75 17.20
C GLY A 80 -12.67 11.14 17.51
N ALA A 81 -13.57 12.10 17.77
CA ALA A 81 -13.23 13.50 18.08
C ALA A 81 -12.57 13.72 19.46
N THR A 82 -12.48 12.68 20.29
CA THR A 82 -11.93 12.73 21.65
C THR A 82 -10.67 11.89 21.76
N CYS A 83 -9.60 12.51 22.28
CA CYS A 83 -8.36 11.81 22.62
C CYS A 83 -8.66 10.68 23.62
N PRO A 84 -8.00 9.51 23.49
CA PRO A 84 -8.06 8.46 24.50
C PRO A 84 -7.70 9.01 25.88
N SER A 85 -8.32 8.47 26.93
CA SER A 85 -8.06 8.93 28.29
C SER A 85 -6.58 8.75 28.67
N PRO A 86 -6.05 9.54 29.62
CA PRO A 86 -4.68 9.37 30.12
C PRO A 86 -4.39 7.98 30.71
N SER A 87 -5.44 7.22 31.06
CA SER A 87 -5.40 5.83 31.53
C SER A 87 -5.45 4.79 30.41
N PHE A 88 -5.37 5.20 29.15
CA PHE A 88 -5.41 4.30 28.01
C PHE A 88 -4.13 3.48 27.95
N GLU A 89 -4.22 2.22 28.37
CA GLU A 89 -3.19 1.22 28.10
C GLU A 89 -3.38 0.70 26.68
N LEU A 90 -2.39 0.99 25.82
CA LEU A 90 -2.28 0.43 24.48
C LEU A 90 -2.12 -1.09 24.56
N THR A 91 -3.21 -1.85 24.56
CA THR A 91 -3.14 -3.32 24.49
C THR A 91 -3.02 -3.79 23.05
N SER A 92 -3.92 -3.31 22.20
CA SER A 92 -3.90 -3.52 20.75
C SER A 92 -4.66 -2.40 20.05
N VAL A 93 -4.05 -1.77 19.05
CA VAL A 93 -4.71 -0.80 18.16
C VAL A 93 -4.43 -1.16 16.72
N GLU A 94 -5.44 -0.98 15.88
CA GLU A 94 -5.35 -1.15 14.44
C GLU A 94 -5.54 0.20 13.74
N VAL A 95 -4.71 0.47 12.74
CA VAL A 95 -4.70 1.73 12.00
C VAL A 95 -4.70 1.44 10.52
N VAL A 96 -5.56 2.15 9.80
CA VAL A 96 -5.62 2.14 8.34
C VAL A 96 -5.10 3.49 7.82
N ILE A 97 -4.14 3.43 6.89
CA ILE A 97 -3.62 4.58 6.15
C ILE A 97 -4.27 4.56 4.77
N ASN A 98 -5.02 5.62 4.48
CA ASN A 98 -5.63 5.84 3.17
C ASN A 98 -4.76 6.80 2.37
N ASP A 99 -4.04 6.29 1.37
CA ASP A 99 -3.27 7.14 0.46
C ASP A 99 -4.16 7.56 -0.74
N PRO A 100 -4.41 8.87 -0.93
CA PRO A 100 -5.27 9.36 -2.02
C PRO A 100 -4.70 9.12 -3.42
N PHE A 101 -3.39 8.85 -3.54
CA PHE A 101 -2.74 8.50 -4.80
C PHE A 101 -2.79 7.00 -5.11
N LEU A 102 -3.13 6.17 -4.12
CA LEU A 102 -3.21 4.71 -4.23
C LEU A 102 -4.61 4.20 -3.85
N GLU A 103 -5.61 4.60 -4.62
CA GLU A 103 -7.05 4.35 -4.37
C GLU A 103 -7.42 2.87 -4.10
N TYR A 104 -6.66 1.92 -4.66
CA TYR A 104 -6.90 0.47 -4.52
C TYR A 104 -5.81 -0.23 -3.71
N THR A 105 -5.07 0.51 -2.88
CA THR A 105 -4.10 -0.04 -1.93
C THR A 105 -4.44 0.42 -0.52
N GLU A 106 -4.74 -0.54 0.35
CA GLU A 106 -4.92 -0.29 1.77
C GLU A 106 -3.64 -0.64 2.52
N PHE A 107 -3.11 0.31 3.28
CA PHE A 107 -1.99 0.10 4.19
C PHE A 107 -2.53 0.03 5.61
N ARG A 108 -2.24 -1.08 6.29
CA ARG A 108 -2.77 -1.38 7.62
C ARG A 108 -1.64 -1.76 8.55
N TYR A 109 -1.66 -1.22 9.77
CA TYR A 109 -0.73 -1.66 10.79
C TYR A 109 -1.43 -1.81 12.14
N SER A 110 -0.89 -2.71 12.96
CA SER A 110 -1.29 -2.85 14.34
C SER A 110 -0.12 -2.63 15.29
N ILE A 111 -0.45 -2.10 16.47
CA ILE A 111 0.48 -1.90 17.58
C ILE A 111 -0.08 -2.68 18.76
N THR A 112 0.68 -3.63 19.26
CA THR A 112 0.34 -4.40 20.47
C THR A 112 1.38 -4.16 21.56
N LEU A 113 0.97 -4.16 22.82
CA LEU A 113 1.89 -4.14 23.97
C LEU A 113 1.70 -5.42 24.78
N ALA A 114 2.77 -6.18 24.95
CA ALA A 114 2.81 -7.34 25.82
C ALA A 114 4.14 -7.37 26.59
N ASN A 115 4.10 -7.63 27.90
CA ASN A 115 5.29 -7.77 28.74
C ASN A 115 6.29 -6.58 28.63
N GLY A 116 5.79 -5.36 28.46
CA GLY A 116 6.64 -4.17 28.30
C GLY A 116 7.27 -3.99 26.93
N GLN A 117 6.92 -4.82 25.94
CA GLN A 117 7.37 -4.70 24.55
C GLN A 117 6.22 -4.38 23.61
N TRP A 118 6.45 -3.41 22.73
CA TRP A 118 5.57 -3.11 21.62
C TRP A 118 5.96 -3.93 20.40
N SER A 119 4.96 -4.49 19.71
CA SER A 119 5.14 -5.13 18.41
C SER A 119 4.32 -4.39 17.35
N PHE A 120 4.93 -4.20 16.19
CA PHE A 120 4.34 -3.54 15.03
C PHE A 120 4.17 -4.56 13.91
N LEU A 121 2.93 -4.76 13.48
CA LEU A 121 2.63 -5.64 12.35
C LEU A 121 2.08 -4.81 11.20
N TYR A 122 2.57 -5.07 10.00
CA TYR A 122 2.22 -4.33 8.80
C TYR A 122 1.57 -5.26 7.78
N ASN A 123 0.51 -4.77 7.14
CA ASN A 123 -0.16 -5.45 6.08
C ASN A 123 -0.49 -4.46 4.95
N VAL A 124 -0.25 -4.86 3.71
CA VAL A 124 -0.65 -4.11 2.53
C VAL A 124 -1.60 -5.00 1.75
N THR A 125 -2.84 -4.52 1.57
CA THR A 125 -3.85 -5.21 0.78
C THR A 125 -4.07 -4.43 -0.50
N ARG A 126 -3.94 -5.11 -1.66
CA ARG A 126 -4.23 -4.53 -2.97
C ARG A 126 -5.53 -5.10 -3.52
N SER A 127 -6.38 -4.21 -3.99
CA SER A 127 -7.61 -4.52 -4.70
C SER A 127 -7.52 -4.06 -6.15
N CYS A 128 -8.49 -4.46 -6.96
CA CYS A 128 -8.60 -3.99 -8.33
C CYS A 128 -9.63 -2.87 -8.43
N PRO A 129 -9.47 -1.95 -9.40
CA PRO A 129 -10.51 -0.96 -9.69
C PRO A 129 -11.86 -1.64 -10.01
N PRO A 130 -12.98 -0.93 -9.88
CA PRO A 130 -14.29 -1.45 -10.28
C PRO A 130 -14.24 -1.97 -11.73
N THR A 131 -14.86 -3.11 -12.02
CA THR A 131 -14.86 -3.81 -13.34
C THR A 131 -13.54 -4.46 -13.75
N TRP A 132 -12.51 -4.46 -12.90
CA TRP A 132 -11.27 -5.19 -13.13
C TRP A 132 -11.26 -6.47 -12.29
N THR A 133 -10.71 -7.54 -12.87
CA THR A 133 -10.62 -8.85 -12.23
C THR A 133 -9.21 -9.06 -11.68
N LYS A 134 -9.11 -9.48 -10.42
CA LYS A 134 -7.82 -9.75 -9.76
C LYS A 134 -7.32 -11.15 -10.10
N PHE A 135 -6.05 -11.23 -10.49
CA PHE A 135 -5.29 -12.45 -10.72
C PHE A 135 -4.06 -12.47 -9.83
N ARG A 136 -3.58 -13.68 -9.52
CA ARG A 136 -2.34 -13.89 -8.78
C ARG A 136 -1.29 -14.46 -9.72
N ARG A 137 -0.25 -13.68 -9.99
CA ARG A 137 0.95 -14.11 -10.69
C ARG A 137 2.01 -14.58 -9.68
N PRO A 138 3.06 -15.29 -10.11
CA PRO A 138 4.12 -15.76 -9.21
C PRO A 138 4.73 -14.63 -8.36
N ASP A 139 4.98 -13.48 -8.99
CA ASP A 139 5.70 -12.37 -8.37
C ASP A 139 4.80 -11.24 -7.85
N THR A 140 3.53 -11.18 -8.28
CA THR A 140 2.64 -10.06 -7.92
C THR A 140 1.16 -10.42 -8.06
N GLU A 141 0.31 -9.67 -7.36
CA GLU A 141 -1.11 -9.58 -7.73
C GLU A 141 -1.25 -8.63 -8.92
N PHE A 142 -2.13 -8.97 -9.86
CA PHE A 142 -2.31 -8.23 -11.10
C PHE A 142 -3.80 -8.10 -11.43
N CYS A 143 -4.20 -6.96 -11.99
CA CYS A 143 -5.59 -6.69 -12.36
C CYS A 143 -5.72 -6.68 -13.88
N LEU A 144 -6.69 -7.43 -14.42
CA LEU A 144 -6.99 -7.45 -15.84
C LEU A 144 -8.40 -6.94 -16.12
N LYS A 145 -8.55 -6.27 -17.26
CA LYS A 145 -9.83 -5.86 -17.84
C LYS A 145 -9.74 -5.98 -19.35
N VAL A 146 -10.75 -6.60 -19.96
CA VAL A 146 -10.90 -6.62 -21.41
C VAL A 146 -11.68 -5.36 -21.82
N ILE A 147 -11.16 -4.64 -22.80
CA ILE A 147 -11.81 -3.47 -23.40
C ILE A 147 -12.03 -3.78 -24.88
N GLY A 148 -13.26 -3.65 -25.35
CA GLY A 148 -13.61 -3.91 -26.74
C GLY A 148 -14.89 -3.18 -27.15
N SER A 149 -15.19 -3.25 -28.44
CA SER A 149 -16.38 -2.70 -29.08
C SER A 149 -16.68 -3.51 -30.34
N THR A 150 -17.96 -3.72 -30.64
CA THR A 150 -18.41 -4.36 -31.87
C THR A 150 -18.37 -3.45 -33.10
N ASP A 151 -18.21 -2.14 -32.88
CA ASP A 151 -18.42 -1.11 -33.92
C ASP A 151 -17.10 -0.53 -34.44
N ILE A 152 -15.98 -0.83 -33.78
CA ILE A 152 -14.69 -0.19 -34.04
C ILE A 152 -13.60 -1.26 -34.11
N PHE A 153 -12.84 -1.24 -35.21
CA PHE A 153 -11.57 -1.94 -35.29
C PHE A 153 -10.47 -1.07 -34.72
N PHE A 154 -9.78 -1.58 -33.69
CA PHE A 154 -8.68 -0.86 -33.06
C PHE A 154 -7.34 -1.22 -33.73
N THR A 155 -6.48 -0.22 -33.86
CA THR A 155 -5.04 -0.40 -34.06
C THR A 155 -4.34 -0.56 -32.70
N GLN A 156 -3.15 -1.17 -32.68
CA GLN A 156 -2.36 -1.32 -31.44
C GLN A 156 -2.14 0.02 -30.72
N GLY A 157 -1.86 1.10 -31.46
CA GLY A 157 -1.67 2.44 -30.89
C GLY A 157 -2.94 2.98 -30.23
N GLN A 158 -4.11 2.73 -30.81
CA GLN A 158 -5.39 3.11 -30.21
C GLN A 158 -5.68 2.31 -28.93
N VAL A 159 -5.44 0.99 -28.93
CA VAL A 159 -5.63 0.17 -27.72
C VAL A 159 -4.69 0.60 -26.60
N GLN A 160 -3.43 0.89 -26.91
CA GLN A 160 -2.49 1.43 -25.93
C GLN A 160 -3.03 2.73 -25.30
N GLY A 161 -3.58 3.63 -26.11
CA GLY A 161 -4.23 4.85 -25.63
C GLY A 161 -5.43 4.56 -24.72
N LEU A 162 -6.28 3.59 -25.05
CA LEU A 162 -7.43 3.19 -24.22
C LEU A 162 -6.99 2.62 -22.87
N CYS A 163 -5.95 1.79 -22.84
CA CYS A 163 -5.39 1.25 -21.61
C CYS A 163 -4.84 2.36 -20.71
N ILE A 164 -4.05 3.29 -21.28
CA ILE A 164 -3.50 4.44 -20.53
C ILE A 164 -4.62 5.32 -19.96
N ASN A 165 -5.64 5.62 -20.76
CA ASN A 165 -6.80 6.40 -20.32
C ASN A 165 -7.58 5.72 -19.19
N SER A 166 -7.50 4.38 -19.10
CA SER A 166 -8.07 3.58 -18.01
C SER A 166 -7.13 3.42 -16.81
N LYS A 167 -6.05 4.21 -16.74
CA LYS A 167 -4.97 4.11 -15.73
C LYS A 167 -4.28 2.73 -15.72
N GLY A 168 -4.25 2.05 -16.86
CA GLY A 168 -3.61 0.76 -17.05
C GLY A 168 -2.58 0.76 -18.18
N MET A 169 -2.16 -0.44 -18.56
CA MET A 169 -1.30 -0.69 -19.72
C MET A 169 -1.82 -1.92 -20.47
N LEU A 170 -1.44 -2.06 -21.76
CA LEU A 170 -1.61 -3.34 -22.44
C LEU A 170 -0.91 -4.42 -21.63
N ALA A 171 -1.60 -5.54 -21.40
CA ALA A 171 -1.11 -6.62 -20.56
C ALA A 171 -0.91 -7.90 -21.38
N GLY A 172 0.06 -8.70 -20.97
CA GLY A 172 0.21 -10.08 -21.39
C GLY A 172 -0.63 -11.00 -20.51
N LEU A 173 -0.83 -12.23 -20.97
CA LEU A 173 -1.56 -13.27 -20.24
C LEU A 173 -0.59 -14.39 -19.84
N GLU A 174 -0.40 -14.58 -18.55
CA GLU A 174 0.62 -15.48 -17.99
C GLU A 174 0.07 -16.86 -17.65
N SER A 175 -1.21 -16.96 -17.27
CA SER A 175 -1.83 -18.21 -16.85
C SER A 175 -3.01 -18.62 -17.74
N ASP A 176 -3.44 -19.87 -17.65
CA ASP A 176 -4.60 -20.37 -18.39
C ASP A 176 -5.90 -19.75 -17.85
N GLU A 177 -5.97 -19.42 -16.57
CA GLU A 177 -7.08 -18.68 -15.98
C GLU A 177 -7.19 -17.27 -16.59
N GLU A 178 -6.06 -16.57 -16.78
CA GLU A 178 -6.05 -15.26 -17.44
C GLU A 178 -6.48 -15.37 -18.92
N ARG A 179 -6.06 -16.43 -19.63
CA ARG A 179 -6.46 -16.70 -21.02
C ARG A 179 -7.95 -17.00 -21.16
N ASN A 180 -8.48 -17.84 -20.27
CA ASN A 180 -9.90 -18.21 -20.26
C ASN A 180 -10.75 -16.97 -19.95
N PHE A 181 -10.40 -16.22 -18.91
CA PHE A 181 -11.05 -14.95 -18.59
C PHE A 181 -11.07 -14.00 -19.79
N ALA A 182 -9.92 -13.77 -20.43
CA ALA A 182 -9.85 -12.87 -21.58
C ALA A 182 -10.73 -13.32 -22.74
N THR A 183 -10.78 -14.63 -22.99
CA THR A 183 -11.60 -15.22 -24.07
C THR A 183 -13.09 -15.13 -23.76
N GLU A 184 -13.50 -15.42 -22.53
CA GLU A 184 -14.90 -15.34 -22.08
C GLU A 184 -15.42 -13.90 -22.13
N GLU A 185 -14.66 -12.95 -21.56
CA GLU A 185 -15.04 -11.53 -21.60
C GLU A 185 -15.07 -10.98 -23.04
N ALA A 186 -14.09 -11.35 -23.87
CA ALA A 186 -14.09 -10.97 -25.27
C ALA A 186 -15.28 -11.58 -26.03
N HIS A 187 -15.70 -12.80 -25.69
CA HIS A 187 -16.90 -13.42 -26.26
C HIS A 187 -18.16 -12.68 -25.85
N VAL A 188 -18.31 -12.30 -24.57
CA VAL A 188 -19.47 -11.52 -24.09
C VAL A 188 -19.56 -10.17 -24.80
N ILE A 189 -18.44 -9.44 -24.93
CA ILE A 189 -18.39 -8.14 -25.63
C ILE A 189 -18.85 -8.28 -27.09
N ASN A 190 -18.47 -9.39 -27.73
CA ASN A 190 -18.66 -9.61 -29.15
C ASN A 190 -19.81 -10.57 -29.48
N ILE A 191 -20.68 -10.88 -28.51
CA ILE A 191 -21.69 -11.95 -28.64
C ILE A 191 -22.69 -11.71 -29.78
N GLN A 192 -22.84 -10.46 -30.23
CA GLN A 192 -23.74 -10.06 -31.31
C GLN A 192 -23.03 -9.88 -32.66
N ASP A 193 -21.72 -10.08 -32.73
CA ASP A 193 -21.02 -9.95 -34.00
C ASP A 193 -21.27 -11.16 -34.91
N THR A 194 -20.90 -10.98 -36.18
CA THR A 194 -21.03 -12.00 -37.23
C THR A 194 -19.67 -12.44 -37.77
N TYR A 195 -18.59 -12.09 -37.09
CA TYR A 195 -17.23 -12.37 -37.53
C TYR A 195 -16.87 -13.83 -37.24
N LEU A 196 -16.05 -14.42 -38.13
CA LEU A 196 -15.57 -15.81 -37.96
C LEU A 196 -14.60 -15.96 -36.78
N GLY A 197 -14.08 -14.86 -36.26
CA GLY A 197 -13.21 -14.86 -35.09
C GLY A 197 -12.81 -13.44 -34.71
N ASN A 198 -12.66 -13.23 -33.41
CA ASN A 198 -12.21 -11.97 -32.82
C ASN A 198 -10.78 -12.10 -32.32
N MET A 199 -10.08 -10.98 -32.33
CA MET A 199 -8.72 -10.88 -31.79
C MET A 199 -8.68 -9.72 -30.81
N PHE A 200 -7.91 -9.88 -29.75
CA PHE A 200 -7.59 -8.81 -28.82
C PHE A 200 -6.09 -8.56 -28.83
N TYR A 201 -5.71 -7.30 -28.64
CA TYR A 201 -4.30 -6.93 -28.48
C TYR A 201 -3.84 -7.28 -27.07
N ILE A 202 -2.65 -7.88 -26.98
CA ILE A 202 -1.93 -8.10 -25.74
C ILE A 202 -0.62 -7.31 -25.78
N SER A 203 0.03 -7.16 -24.63
CA SER A 203 1.38 -6.59 -24.59
C SER A 203 2.38 -7.48 -25.33
N GLY A 204 3.39 -6.86 -25.92
CA GLY A 204 4.52 -7.55 -26.52
C GLY A 204 4.76 -7.08 -27.95
N ASP A 205 6.02 -6.84 -28.28
CA ASP A 205 6.42 -6.59 -29.65
C ASP A 205 6.72 -7.92 -30.33
N ARG A 206 6.11 -8.13 -31.49
CA ARG A 206 6.47 -9.27 -32.33
C ARG A 206 7.94 -9.10 -32.71
N LYS A 207 8.79 -10.02 -32.26
CA LYS A 207 10.18 -10.08 -32.72
C LYS A 207 10.21 -10.06 -34.25
N THR A 208 11.14 -9.29 -34.82
CA THR A 208 11.32 -9.20 -36.28
C THR A 208 11.79 -10.53 -36.89
N THR A 209 12.27 -11.46 -36.06
CA THR A 209 12.71 -12.79 -36.44
C THR A 209 12.32 -13.81 -35.36
N CYS A 210 12.16 -15.08 -35.74
CA CYS A 210 11.75 -16.16 -34.84
C CYS A 210 12.88 -16.70 -33.93
N SER A 211 13.93 -15.91 -33.68
CA SER A 211 15.11 -16.32 -32.89
C SER A 211 14.91 -16.09 -31.39
#